data_AF-A0A0R3RV82-F1
#
_entry.id   AF-A0A0R3RV82-F1
#
_cell.length_a   1.000
_cell.length_b   1.000
_cell.length_c   1.000
_cell.angle_alpha   90.00
_cell.angle_beta   90.00
_cell.angle_gamma   90.00
#
_symmetry.space_group_name_H-M   'P 1'
#
loop_
_entity.id
_entity.type
_entity.pdbx_description
1 polymer ?
#
loop_
_entity_poly.entity_id
_entity_poly.type
_entity_poly.pdbx_seq_one_letter_code
_entity_poly.pdbx_strand_id
1 'polypeptide(L)'
;MLWSERSDIVYQIFPSPFSSVAWKILIFIALLQLIFHLVLPKDIVTVVNSMGERECHPVNSFQSCLLVILLFIFGSALGFYKAAIIYMNWMQTLSVLSFISTIMVLLLYMRQRSDDDDTYNLFACAILQLIYIGKTHWYEHLQYSQLDAQNKKAGFFYIWATLVLYPAFYTTPITVLAQRKVVLPLPISVAVFFIGIIAMYITVDSDRQRIQFRLANGNMKVWGEDPFFITAKYRRKNGEIAANLLLGK
;
A
#
# COMPACT_ATOMS: atom_id res chain seq x y z
N MET A 1 8.80 16.95 -39.38
CA MET A 1 8.14 17.71 -38.30
C MET A 1 7.96 16.76 -37.12
N LEU A 2 9.02 16.57 -36.31
CA LEU A 2 9.22 15.48 -35.35
C LEU A 2 9.19 15.99 -33.90
N TRP A 3 8.10 16.64 -33.49
CA TRP A 3 7.96 17.23 -32.15
C TRP A 3 6.58 17.02 -31.51
N SER A 4 5.94 15.86 -31.73
CA SER A 4 4.64 15.55 -31.09
C SER A 4 4.57 14.23 -30.32
N GLU A 5 5.56 13.33 -30.41
CA GLU A 5 5.48 12.01 -29.74
C GLU A 5 6.12 11.98 -28.34
N ARG A 6 6.91 13.00 -27.96
CA ARG A 6 7.67 12.97 -26.69
C ARG A 6 6.83 13.41 -25.48
N SER A 7 5.70 14.08 -25.68
CA SER A 7 4.81 14.54 -24.61
C SER A 7 3.96 13.43 -23.99
N ASP A 8 3.73 12.32 -24.71
CA ASP A 8 2.83 11.26 -24.24
C ASP A 8 3.54 10.22 -23.37
N ILE A 9 4.85 10.05 -23.51
CA ILE A 9 5.63 9.07 -22.72
C ILE A 9 5.58 9.43 -21.23
N VAL A 10 5.69 10.73 -20.91
CA VAL A 10 5.61 11.21 -19.52
C VAL A 10 4.19 11.06 -18.97
N TYR A 11 3.15 11.27 -19.77
CA TYR A 11 1.75 11.04 -19.35
C TYR A 11 1.38 9.55 -19.26
N GLN A 12 2.05 8.68 -20.02
CA GLN A 12 1.93 7.22 -19.92
C GLN A 12 2.64 6.67 -18.68
N ILE A 13 3.77 7.26 -18.30
CA ILE A 13 4.56 6.86 -17.12
C ILE A 13 4.00 7.50 -15.84
N PHE A 14 3.58 8.77 -15.91
CA PHE A 14 2.97 9.53 -14.81
C PHE A 14 1.56 9.98 -15.21
N PRO A 15 0.52 9.18 -14.91
CA PRO A 15 -0.85 9.62 -15.12
C PRO A 15 -1.08 10.88 -14.30
N SER A 16 -1.62 11.92 -14.95
CA SER A 16 -1.79 13.22 -14.30
C SER A 16 -2.68 13.07 -13.06
N PRO A 17 -2.28 13.60 -11.90
CA PRO A 17 -3.08 13.57 -10.69
C PRO A 17 -4.34 14.46 -10.79
N PHE A 18 -4.55 15.15 -11.90
CA PHE A 18 -5.63 16.13 -12.08
C PHE A 18 -6.84 15.56 -12.84
N SER A 19 -7.02 14.24 -12.86
CA SER A 19 -8.18 13.68 -13.55
C SER A 19 -9.47 13.98 -12.78
N SER A 20 -10.41 14.67 -13.45
CA SER A 20 -11.69 15.07 -12.83
C SER A 20 -12.51 13.87 -12.34
N VAL A 21 -12.37 12.71 -12.99
CA VAL A 21 -13.09 11.49 -12.63
C VAL A 21 -12.52 10.86 -11.35
N ALA A 22 -11.20 10.76 -11.20
CA ALA A 22 -10.59 10.18 -9.99
C ALA A 22 -10.92 11.02 -8.75
N TRP A 23 -10.84 12.35 -8.86
CA TRP A 23 -11.23 13.26 -7.77
C TRP A 23 -12.72 13.12 -7.40
N LYS A 24 -13.62 13.03 -8.38
CA LYS A 24 -15.06 12.82 -8.11
C LYS A 24 -15.33 11.50 -7.40
N ILE A 25 -14.67 10.42 -7.80
CA ILE A 25 -14.80 9.10 -7.14
C ILE A 25 -14.32 9.19 -5.69
N LEU A 26 -13.13 9.78 -5.46
CA LEU A 26 -12.56 9.92 -4.12
C LEU A 26 -13.41 10.81 -3.22
N ILE A 27 -13.85 11.97 -3.71
CA ILE A 27 -14.71 12.90 -2.96
C ILE A 27 -16.05 12.24 -2.65
N PHE A 28 -16.66 11.54 -3.61
CA PHE A 28 -17.94 10.85 -3.40
C PHE A 28 -17.83 9.78 -2.31
N ILE A 29 -16.80 8.92 -2.38
CA ILE A 29 -16.58 7.87 -1.37
C ILE A 29 -16.26 8.52 0.00
N ALA A 30 -15.45 9.57 0.05
CA ALA A 30 -15.10 10.25 1.29
C ALA A 30 -16.32 10.94 1.95
N LEU A 31 -17.15 11.64 1.17
CA LEU A 31 -18.38 12.26 1.66
C LEU A 31 -19.39 11.22 2.14
N LEU A 32 -19.53 10.12 1.40
CA LEU A 32 -20.41 9.02 1.80
C LEU A 32 -19.97 8.44 3.15
N GLN A 33 -18.66 8.23 3.35
CA GLN A 33 -18.14 7.76 4.64
C GLN A 33 -18.24 8.80 5.76
N LEU A 34 -18.14 10.09 5.45
CA LEU A 34 -18.37 11.15 6.45
C LEU A 34 -19.84 11.18 6.89
N ILE A 35 -20.78 11.11 5.94
CA ILE A 35 -22.22 11.03 6.22
C ILE A 35 -22.49 9.81 7.10
N PHE A 36 -21.90 8.68 6.76
CA PHE A 36 -22.08 7.46 7.54
C PHE A 36 -21.47 7.58 8.94
N HIS A 37 -20.32 8.22 9.07
CA HIS A 37 -19.74 8.49 10.37
C HIS A 37 -20.65 9.36 11.26
N LEU A 38 -21.42 10.27 10.67
CA LEU A 38 -22.31 11.19 11.40
C LEU A 38 -23.70 10.60 11.68
N VAL A 39 -24.26 9.85 10.73
CA VAL A 39 -25.67 9.44 10.73
C VAL A 39 -25.87 8.03 11.27
N LEU A 40 -24.92 7.10 11.06
CA LEU A 40 -25.11 5.73 11.53
C LEU A 40 -25.00 5.64 13.06
N PRO A 41 -25.79 4.75 13.70
CA PRO A 41 -25.64 4.44 15.11
C PRO A 41 -24.20 3.96 15.38
N LYS A 42 -23.65 4.41 16.51
CA LYS A 42 -22.28 4.09 16.92
C LYS A 42 -22.33 3.10 18.07
N ASP A 43 -21.61 2.00 17.93
CA ASP A 43 -21.40 1.04 19.00
C ASP A 43 -20.28 1.56 19.91
N ILE A 44 -20.52 1.61 21.22
CA ILE A 44 -19.51 2.09 22.18
C ILE A 44 -18.62 0.91 22.57
N VAL A 45 -17.37 0.95 22.13
CA VAL A 45 -16.35 -0.05 22.48
C VAL A 45 -15.45 0.53 23.56
N THR A 46 -15.29 -0.20 24.66
CA THR A 46 -14.33 0.16 25.72
C THR A 46 -12.95 -0.36 25.34
N VAL A 47 -12.00 0.56 25.18
CA VAL A 47 -10.61 0.25 24.86
C VAL A 47 -9.75 0.63 26.06
N VAL A 48 -8.84 -0.25 26.48
CA VAL A 48 -7.94 0.03 27.60
C VAL A 48 -6.71 0.75 27.04
N ASN A 49 -6.46 1.98 27.50
CA ASN A 49 -5.28 2.76 27.13
C ASN A 49 -4.01 2.15 27.79
N SER A 50 -2.83 2.51 27.28
CA SER A 50 -1.51 2.15 27.80
C SER A 50 -1.26 2.49 29.28
N MET A 51 -2.08 3.36 29.90
CA MET A 51 -2.07 3.66 31.34
C MET A 51 -2.98 2.71 32.17
N GLY A 52 -3.66 1.75 31.54
CA GLY A 52 -4.62 0.85 32.18
C GLY A 52 -6.03 1.44 32.35
N GLU A 53 -6.24 2.68 31.92
CA GLU A 53 -7.52 3.39 31.99
C GLU A 53 -8.45 2.94 30.86
N ARG A 54 -9.75 2.82 31.15
CA ARG A 54 -10.77 2.43 30.15
C ARG A 54 -11.32 3.67 29.46
N GLU A 55 -11.04 3.82 28.18
CA GLU A 55 -11.58 4.88 27.34
C GLU A 55 -12.68 4.33 26.43
N CYS A 56 -13.83 5.00 26.41
CA CYS A 56 -14.96 4.63 25.58
C CYS A 56 -14.83 5.27 24.20
N HIS A 57 -14.70 4.47 23.14
CA HIS A 57 -14.67 4.95 21.76
C HIS A 57 -15.94 4.54 21.01
N PRO A 58 -16.66 5.49 20.38
CA PRO A 58 -17.77 5.16 19.51
C PRO A 58 -17.25 4.68 18.14
N VAL A 59 -17.66 3.47 17.73
CA VAL A 59 -17.21 2.81 16.50
C VAL A 59 -18.41 2.47 15.62
N ASN A 60 -18.34 2.78 14.33
CA ASN A 60 -19.38 2.44 13.34
C ASN A 60 -18.81 1.90 12.01
N SER A 61 -17.53 1.55 11.99
CA SER A 61 -16.79 1.24 10.75
C SER A 61 -17.33 0.01 10.01
N PHE A 62 -17.81 -1.01 10.71
CA PHE A 62 -18.32 -2.24 10.09
C PHE A 62 -19.62 -2.00 9.32
N GLN A 63 -20.60 -1.36 9.96
CA GLN A 63 -21.89 -1.03 9.35
C GLN A 63 -21.70 -0.05 8.18
N SER A 64 -20.84 0.96 8.37
CA SER A 64 -20.46 1.93 7.33
C SER A 64 -19.87 1.26 6.09
N CYS A 65 -18.97 0.29 6.29
CA CYS A 65 -18.33 -0.45 5.20
C CYS A 65 -19.33 -1.29 4.41
N LEU A 66 -20.19 -2.03 5.11
CA LEU A 66 -21.22 -2.87 4.49
C LEU A 66 -22.21 -2.03 3.66
N LEU A 67 -22.64 -0.88 4.18
CA LEU A 67 -23.54 0.02 3.47
C LEU A 67 -22.91 0.64 2.23
N VAL A 68 -21.62 0.98 2.25
CA VAL A 68 -20.94 1.52 1.05
C VAL A 68 -20.88 0.49 -0.07
N ILE A 69 -20.63 -0.78 0.24
CA ILE A 69 -20.61 -1.86 -0.76
C ILE A 69 -22.01 -2.06 -1.34
N LEU A 70 -23.03 -2.11 -0.48
CA LEU A 70 -24.42 -2.27 -0.91
C LEU A 70 -24.87 -1.12 -1.80
N LEU A 71 -24.60 0.13 -1.42
CA LEU A 71 -24.91 1.30 -2.24
C LEU A 71 -24.12 1.32 -3.54
N PHE A 72 -22.88 0.83 -3.55
CA PHE A 72 -22.07 0.75 -4.76
C PHE A 72 -22.66 -0.25 -5.76
N ILE A 73 -23.02 -1.45 -5.27
CA ILE A 73 -23.64 -2.50 -6.09
C ILE A 73 -25.02 -2.04 -6.58
N PHE A 74 -25.83 -1.46 -5.69
CA PHE A 74 -27.17 -0.98 -6.01
C PHE A 74 -27.13 0.18 -7.00
N GLY A 75 -26.22 1.15 -6.82
CA GLY A 75 -26.03 2.25 -7.76
C GLY A 75 -25.57 1.79 -9.14
N SER A 76 -24.72 0.76 -9.21
CA SER A 76 -24.36 0.14 -10.49
C SER A 76 -25.51 -0.66 -11.11
N ALA A 77 -26.34 -1.33 -10.31
CA ALA A 77 -27.50 -2.10 -10.78
C ALA A 77 -28.61 -1.19 -11.34
N LEU A 78 -28.78 0.01 -10.77
CA LEU A 78 -29.67 1.06 -11.29
C LEU A 78 -29.12 1.78 -12.53
N GLY A 79 -27.89 1.46 -12.97
CA GLY A 79 -27.30 2.02 -14.17
C GLY A 79 -26.71 3.43 -14.03
N PHE A 80 -26.53 3.94 -12.81
CA PHE A 80 -25.94 5.27 -12.60
C PHE A 80 -24.47 5.35 -13.02
N TYR A 81 -23.74 4.24 -12.98
CA TYR A 81 -22.34 4.14 -13.42
C TYR A 81 -21.96 2.68 -13.72
N LYS A 82 -20.87 2.49 -14.47
CA LYS A 82 -20.31 1.16 -14.75
C LYS A 82 -19.61 0.61 -13.50
N ALA A 83 -19.86 -0.65 -13.14
CA ALA A 83 -19.17 -1.33 -12.04
C ALA A 83 -17.63 -1.28 -12.15
N ALA A 84 -17.10 -1.21 -13.38
CA ALA A 84 -15.67 -1.13 -13.66
C ALA A 84 -15.08 0.31 -13.60
N ILE A 85 -15.85 1.33 -13.19
CA ILE A 85 -15.42 2.73 -13.25
C ILE A 85 -14.15 3.03 -12.45
N ILE A 86 -13.98 2.37 -11.31
CA ILE A 86 -12.79 2.49 -10.46
C ILE A 86 -11.58 1.82 -11.13
N TYR A 87 -11.79 0.63 -11.72
CA TYR A 87 -10.74 -0.11 -12.43
C TYR A 87 -10.25 0.65 -13.66
N MET A 88 -11.16 1.24 -14.45
CA MET A 88 -10.81 2.03 -15.63
C MET A 88 -9.97 3.28 -15.30
N ASN A 89 -10.06 3.80 -14.07
CA ASN A 89 -9.34 5.00 -13.61
C ASN A 89 -8.33 4.68 -12.49
N TRP A 90 -7.91 3.41 -12.37
CA TRP A 90 -7.11 2.91 -11.25
C TRP A 90 -5.79 3.67 -11.06
N MET A 91 -5.03 3.84 -12.14
CA MET A 91 -3.72 4.51 -12.11
C MET A 91 -3.83 6.00 -11.73
N GLN A 92 -4.90 6.68 -12.16
CA GLN A 92 -5.17 8.07 -11.79
C GLN A 92 -5.60 8.19 -10.33
N THR A 93 -6.40 7.23 -9.84
CA THR A 93 -6.84 7.18 -8.44
C THR A 93 -5.65 6.97 -7.49
N LEU A 94 -4.71 6.08 -7.84
CA LEU A 94 -3.47 5.87 -7.08
C LEU A 94 -2.57 7.12 -7.06
N SER A 95 -2.48 7.84 -8.18
CA SER A 95 -1.72 9.10 -8.28
C SER A 95 -2.27 10.17 -7.33
N VAL A 96 -3.60 10.36 -7.29
CA VAL A 96 -4.25 11.31 -6.37
C VAL A 96 -4.04 10.94 -4.90
N LEU A 97 -4.20 9.66 -4.54
CA LEU A 97 -3.99 9.19 -3.16
C LEU A 97 -2.56 9.43 -2.69
N SER A 98 -1.58 9.20 -3.57
CA SER A 98 -0.16 9.42 -3.28
C SER A 98 0.16 10.91 -3.10
N PHE A 99 -0.45 11.76 -3.91
CA PHE A 99 -0.31 13.21 -3.79
C PHE A 99 -0.92 13.75 -2.49
N ILE A 100 -2.13 13.29 -2.12
CA ILE A 100 -2.78 13.62 -0.84
C ILE A 100 -1.94 13.15 0.35
N SER A 101 -1.38 11.94 0.28
CA SER A 101 -0.50 11.40 1.33
C SER A 101 0.75 12.27 1.51
N THR A 102 1.38 12.70 0.40
CA THR A 102 2.55 13.58 0.43
C THR A 102 2.22 14.94 1.04
N ILE A 103 1.06 15.52 0.70
CA ILE A 103 0.58 16.78 1.29
C ILE A 103 0.28 16.61 2.78
N MET A 104 -0.37 15.51 3.18
CA MET A 104 -0.67 15.25 4.59
C MET A 104 0.61 15.12 5.41
N VAL A 105 1.62 14.42 4.88
CA VAL A 105 2.95 14.33 5.51
C VAL A 105 3.62 15.70 5.60
N LEU A 106 3.51 16.53 4.55
CA LEU A 106 4.01 17.91 4.57
C LEU A 106 3.28 18.79 5.61
N LEU A 107 1.96 18.67 5.72
CA LEU A 107 1.15 19.41 6.70
C LEU A 107 1.44 18.96 8.13
N LEU A 108 1.59 17.66 8.36
CA LEU A 108 2.02 17.12 9.65
C LEU A 108 3.43 17.59 10.00
N TYR A 109 4.33 17.64 9.02
CA TYR A 109 5.68 18.21 9.18
C TYR A 109 5.64 19.71 9.54
N MET A 110 4.85 20.51 8.82
CA MET A 110 4.69 21.95 9.11
C MET A 110 4.03 22.19 10.46
N ARG A 111 3.07 21.35 10.86
CA ARG A 111 2.42 21.41 12.18
C ARG A 111 3.37 21.01 13.30
N GLN A 112 4.26 20.04 13.05
CA GLN A 112 5.28 19.62 13.99
C GLN A 112 6.41 20.65 14.15
N ARG A 113 6.70 21.45 13.11
CA ARG A 113 7.67 22.56 13.15
C ARG A 113 7.35 23.62 14.20
N SER A 114 6.11 23.68 14.70
CA SER A 114 5.67 24.75 15.59
C SER A 114 6.06 24.56 17.06
N ASP A 115 6.64 23.42 17.49
CA ASP A 115 6.70 23.16 18.94
C ASP A 115 7.92 22.39 19.52
N ASP A 116 8.91 21.85 18.77
CA ASP A 116 10.07 21.18 19.43
C ASP A 116 11.35 21.05 18.56
N ASP A 117 12.52 21.10 19.23
CA ASP A 117 13.89 20.99 18.68
C ASP A 117 14.30 19.54 18.28
N ASP A 118 13.46 18.53 18.57
CA ASP A 118 13.77 17.10 18.41
C ASP A 118 13.04 16.41 17.24
N THR A 119 13.20 16.93 16.03
CA THR A 119 12.48 16.46 14.82
C THR A 119 13.08 15.22 14.14
N TYR A 120 14.30 14.80 14.50
CA TYR A 120 15.07 13.80 13.74
C TYR A 120 14.48 12.38 13.74
N ASN A 121 13.83 11.95 14.82
CA ASN A 121 13.21 10.62 14.90
C ASN A 121 12.00 10.49 13.96
N LEU A 122 11.19 11.54 13.90
CA LEU A 122 10.06 11.60 12.98
C LEU A 122 10.53 11.64 11.53
N PHE A 123 11.57 12.44 11.24
CA PHE A 123 12.17 12.46 9.92
C PHE A 123 12.72 11.12 9.50
N ALA A 124 13.50 10.44 10.36
CA ALA A 124 14.03 9.11 10.07
C ALA A 124 12.90 8.12 9.76
N CYS A 125 11.82 8.13 10.55
CA CYS A 125 10.64 7.28 10.31
C CYS A 125 9.92 7.63 9.01
N ALA A 126 9.65 8.92 8.74
CA ALA A 126 8.97 9.36 7.52
C ALA A 126 9.81 9.09 6.27
N ILE A 127 11.12 9.32 6.31
CA ILE A 127 12.05 9.03 5.21
C ILE A 127 12.08 7.52 4.94
N LEU A 128 12.15 6.69 5.99
CA LEU A 128 12.12 5.24 5.84
C LEU A 128 10.79 4.76 5.21
N GLN A 129 9.67 5.38 5.59
CA GLN A 129 8.35 5.11 5.01
C GLN A 129 8.29 5.50 3.52
N LEU A 130 8.85 6.65 3.15
CA LEU A 130 8.94 7.11 1.76
C LEU A 130 9.83 6.18 0.92
N ILE A 131 10.97 5.75 1.46
CA ILE A 131 11.86 4.78 0.81
C ILE A 131 11.11 3.46 0.59
N TYR A 132 10.35 2.98 1.57
CA TYR A 132 9.55 1.77 1.44
C TYR A 132 8.48 1.86 0.33
N ILE A 133 7.74 2.98 0.30
CA ILE A 133 6.72 3.23 -0.73
C ILE A 133 7.39 3.33 -2.11
N GLY A 134 8.46 4.12 -2.22
CA GLY A 134 9.23 4.27 -3.46
C GLY A 134 9.80 2.94 -3.97
N LYS A 135 10.36 2.12 -3.08
CA LYS A 135 10.82 0.75 -3.37
C LYS A 135 9.68 -0.10 -3.94
N THR A 136 8.50 -0.05 -3.32
CA THR A 136 7.34 -0.86 -3.73
C THR A 136 6.89 -0.50 -5.15
N HIS A 137 6.84 0.79 -5.48
CA HIS A 137 6.55 1.26 -6.84
C HIS A 137 7.66 0.89 -7.83
N TRP A 138 8.93 1.09 -7.47
CA TRP A 138 10.05 0.80 -8.37
C TRP A 138 10.16 -0.70 -8.72
N TYR A 139 9.84 -1.56 -7.76
CA TYR A 139 9.93 -3.01 -7.89
C TYR A 139 8.57 -3.70 -8.07
N GLU A 140 7.57 -2.98 -8.58
CA GLU A 140 6.21 -3.50 -8.75
C GLU A 140 6.17 -4.78 -9.62
N HIS A 141 7.05 -4.88 -10.62
CA HIS A 141 7.20 -6.06 -11.46
C HIS A 141 7.57 -7.33 -10.68
N LEU A 142 8.37 -7.22 -9.60
CA LEU A 142 8.72 -8.35 -8.73
C LEU A 142 7.46 -8.86 -8.02
N GLN A 143 6.58 -7.96 -7.62
CA GLN A 143 5.36 -8.27 -6.89
C GLN A 143 4.34 -9.05 -7.74
N TYR A 144 4.18 -8.73 -9.02
CA TYR A 144 3.30 -9.48 -9.93
C TYR A 144 3.80 -10.90 -10.25
N SER A 145 5.10 -11.15 -10.09
CA SER A 145 5.68 -12.48 -10.29
C SER A 145 5.36 -13.48 -9.15
N GLN A 146 4.88 -12.97 -8.01
CA GLN A 146 4.51 -13.77 -6.85
C GLN A 146 3.27 -14.60 -7.19
N LEU A 147 3.27 -15.88 -6.82
CA LEU A 147 2.14 -16.80 -7.05
C LEU A 147 0.83 -16.26 -6.48
N ASP A 148 0.90 -15.66 -5.28
CA ASP A 148 -0.25 -15.05 -4.64
C ASP A 148 -0.78 -13.87 -5.46
N ALA A 149 0.10 -13.08 -6.09
CA ALA A 149 -0.33 -11.97 -6.94
C ALA A 149 -1.00 -12.45 -8.24
N GLN A 150 -0.54 -13.56 -8.80
CA GLN A 150 -1.10 -14.11 -10.04
C GLN A 150 -2.46 -14.78 -9.82
N ASN A 151 -2.67 -15.37 -8.65
CA ASN A 151 -3.93 -16.06 -8.32
C ASN A 151 -4.88 -15.19 -7.48
N LYS A 152 -4.52 -13.93 -7.25
CA LYS A 152 -5.31 -12.95 -6.49
C LYS A 152 -6.61 -12.63 -7.24
N LYS A 153 -7.74 -12.88 -6.59
CA LYS A 153 -9.06 -12.40 -7.05
C LYS A 153 -9.39 -11.09 -6.34
N ALA A 154 -10.00 -10.15 -7.05
CA ALA A 154 -10.48 -8.88 -6.49
C ALA A 154 -11.72 -9.13 -5.60
N GLY A 155 -11.49 -9.63 -4.40
CA GLY A 155 -12.51 -9.82 -3.37
C GLY A 155 -12.57 -8.65 -2.39
N PHE A 156 -13.66 -8.60 -1.60
CA PHE A 156 -13.88 -7.55 -0.60
C PHE A 156 -12.68 -7.34 0.34
N PHE A 157 -12.14 -8.43 0.90
CA PHE A 157 -11.01 -8.35 1.84
C PHE A 157 -9.78 -7.68 1.23
N TYR A 158 -9.48 -7.95 -0.05
CA TYR A 158 -8.36 -7.33 -0.75
C TYR A 158 -8.58 -5.83 -0.94
N ILE A 159 -9.77 -5.44 -1.41
CA ILE A 159 -10.12 -4.04 -1.64
C ILE A 159 -10.10 -3.25 -0.33
N TRP A 160 -10.72 -3.80 0.72
CA TRP A 160 -10.69 -3.20 2.05
C TRP A 160 -9.26 -3.10 2.62
N ALA A 161 -8.45 -4.15 2.43
CA ALA A 161 -7.06 -4.12 2.85
C ALA A 161 -6.27 -3.00 2.15
N THR A 162 -6.48 -2.81 0.84
CA THR A 162 -5.81 -1.75 0.07
C THR A 162 -6.28 -0.33 0.40
N LEU A 163 -7.57 -0.12 0.64
CA LEU A 163 -8.14 1.21 0.80
C LEU A 163 -8.13 1.70 2.25
N VAL A 164 -8.20 0.79 3.21
CA VAL A 164 -8.41 1.13 4.63
C VAL A 164 -7.27 0.60 5.48
N LEU A 165 -6.96 -0.69 5.37
CA LEU A 165 -6.05 -1.36 6.29
C LEU A 165 -4.60 -0.92 6.12
N TYR A 166 -4.06 -1.00 4.89
CA TYR A 166 -2.66 -0.67 4.63
C TYR A 166 -2.34 0.81 4.91
N PRO A 167 -3.15 1.79 4.47
CA PRO A 167 -2.91 3.19 4.83
C PRO A 167 -2.94 3.43 6.35
N ALA A 168 -3.86 2.78 7.08
CA ALA A 168 -3.91 2.87 8.52
C ALA A 168 -2.63 2.33 9.17
N PHE A 169 -2.20 1.10 8.83
CA PHE A 169 -0.98 0.52 9.40
C PHE A 169 0.29 1.31 9.07
N TYR A 170 0.41 1.81 7.84
CA TYR A 170 1.60 2.56 7.41
C TYR A 170 1.71 3.95 8.05
N THR A 171 0.59 4.54 8.49
CA THR A 171 0.59 5.85 9.15
C THR A 171 0.69 5.77 10.66
N THR A 172 0.28 4.64 11.27
CA THR A 172 0.38 4.38 12.73
C THR A 172 1.73 4.73 13.36
N PRO A 173 2.90 4.30 12.83
CA PRO A 173 4.17 4.58 13.51
C PRO A 173 4.46 6.09 13.57
N ILE A 174 4.15 6.83 12.50
CA ILE A 174 4.36 8.29 12.43
C ILE A 174 3.39 9.00 13.37
N THR A 175 2.12 8.60 13.42
CA THR A 175 1.11 9.24 14.29
C THR A 175 1.38 8.96 15.77
N VAL A 176 1.78 7.73 16.13
CA VAL A 176 2.14 7.38 17.51
C VAL A 176 3.38 8.17 17.96
N LEU A 177 4.38 8.31 17.11
CA LEU A 177 5.60 9.07 17.42
C LEU A 177 5.30 10.57 17.57
N ALA A 178 4.44 11.11 16.71
CA ALA A 178 3.99 12.50 16.79
C ALA A 178 3.15 12.78 18.05
N GLN A 179 2.32 11.83 18.49
CA GLN A 179 1.47 12.00 19.68
C GLN A 179 2.24 11.84 21.00
N ARG A 180 3.14 10.86 21.10
CA ARG A 180 3.83 10.56 22.36
C ARG A 180 5.07 11.44 22.62
N LYS A 181 5.47 12.30 21.68
CA LYS A 181 6.70 13.11 21.73
C LYS A 181 7.93 12.31 22.23
N VAL A 182 8.06 11.05 21.82
CA VAL A 182 9.16 10.17 22.29
C VAL A 182 10.43 10.52 21.54
N VAL A 183 11.44 11.00 22.28
CA VAL A 183 12.77 11.29 21.76
C VAL A 183 13.67 10.08 22.01
N LEU A 184 13.92 9.30 20.97
CA LEU A 184 14.98 8.29 20.96
C LEU A 184 16.33 8.99 20.85
N PRO A 185 17.36 8.57 21.59
CA PRO A 185 18.70 9.15 21.45
C PRO A 185 19.23 8.91 20.03
N LEU A 186 19.90 9.92 19.47
CA LEU A 186 20.46 9.95 18.11
C LEU A 186 21.13 8.62 17.66
N PRO A 187 22.04 7.99 18.43
CA PRO A 187 22.69 6.76 17.97
C PRO A 187 21.71 5.60 17.74
N ILE A 188 20.67 5.48 18.56
CA ILE A 188 19.66 4.43 18.40
C ILE A 188 18.78 4.70 17.17
N SER A 189 18.39 5.96 16.96
CA SER A 189 17.60 6.38 15.80
C SER A 189 18.33 6.06 14.48
N VAL A 190 19.61 6.40 14.41
CA VAL A 190 20.46 6.12 13.25
C VAL A 190 20.61 4.61 13.03
N ALA A 191 20.84 3.83 14.09
CA ALA A 191 20.95 2.37 13.98
C ALA A 191 19.67 1.73 13.43
N VAL A 192 18.49 2.09 13.98
CA VAL A 192 17.20 1.57 13.53
C VAL A 192 16.91 1.98 12.08
N PHE A 193 17.26 3.20 11.69
CA PHE A 193 17.11 3.68 10.31
C PHE A 193 17.91 2.83 9.31
N PHE A 194 19.19 2.58 9.60
CA PHE A 194 20.05 1.75 8.73
C PHE A 194 19.61 0.28 8.72
N ILE A 195 19.22 -0.28 9.86
CA ILE A 195 18.65 -1.63 9.92
C ILE A 195 17.42 -1.73 9.02
N GLY A 196 16.55 -0.71 9.03
CA GLY A 196 15.38 -0.64 8.14
C GLY A 196 15.76 -0.68 6.66
N ILE A 197 16.74 0.12 6.24
CA ILE A 197 17.24 0.14 4.85
C ILE A 197 17.82 -1.22 4.46
N ILE A 198 18.66 -1.81 5.32
CA ILE A 198 19.30 -3.11 5.07
C ILE A 198 18.24 -4.21 4.92
N ALA A 199 17.24 -4.24 5.80
CA ALA A 199 16.14 -5.22 5.72
C ALA A 199 15.35 -5.10 4.42
N MET A 200 15.06 -3.86 3.98
CA MET A 200 14.41 -3.61 2.69
C MET A 200 15.26 -4.07 1.51
N TYR A 201 16.57 -3.80 1.55
CA TYR A 201 17.52 -4.24 0.52
C TYR A 201 17.56 -5.76 0.40
N ILE A 202 17.73 -6.48 1.52
CA ILE A 202 17.76 -7.96 1.55
C ILE A 202 16.48 -8.56 0.96
N THR A 203 15.34 -7.94 1.25
CA THR A 203 14.04 -8.42 0.73
C THR A 203 13.99 -8.28 -0.80
N VAL A 204 14.43 -7.14 -1.34
CA VAL A 204 14.47 -6.92 -2.81
C VAL A 204 15.48 -7.85 -3.48
N ASP A 205 16.65 -8.02 -2.88
CA ASP A 205 17.69 -8.91 -3.41
C ASP A 205 17.19 -10.36 -3.49
N SER A 206 16.57 -10.83 -2.41
CA SER A 206 15.96 -12.17 -2.34
C SER A 206 14.87 -12.38 -3.40
N ASP A 207 13.98 -11.39 -3.57
CA ASP A 207 12.91 -11.45 -4.59
C ASP A 207 13.49 -11.44 -6.01
N ARG A 208 14.51 -10.62 -6.29
CA ARG A 208 15.21 -10.59 -7.58
C ARG A 208 15.87 -11.93 -7.88
N GLN A 209 16.60 -12.50 -6.93
CA GLN A 209 17.28 -13.78 -7.07
C GLN A 209 16.30 -14.90 -7.40
N ARG A 210 15.16 -14.96 -6.69
CA ARG A 210 14.09 -15.93 -6.95
C ARG A 210 13.55 -15.84 -8.38
N ILE A 211 13.38 -14.63 -8.92
CA ILE A 211 12.88 -14.43 -10.28
C ILE A 211 13.93 -14.78 -11.33
N GLN A 212 15.17 -14.30 -11.17
CA GLN A 212 16.27 -14.61 -12.09
C GLN A 212 16.52 -16.11 -12.18
N PHE A 213 16.46 -16.82 -11.05
CA PHE A 213 16.56 -18.28 -11.02
C PHE A 213 15.48 -18.98 -11.88
N ARG A 214 14.24 -18.49 -11.82
CA ARG A 214 13.14 -19.02 -12.64
C ARG A 214 13.31 -18.70 -14.12
N LEU A 215 13.76 -17.48 -14.44
CA LEU A 215 14.04 -17.06 -15.82
C LEU A 215 15.19 -17.86 -16.45
N ALA A 216 16.19 -18.22 -15.65
CA ALA A 216 17.31 -19.04 -16.06
C ALA A 216 16.98 -20.55 -16.10
N ASN A 217 15.74 -20.96 -15.82
CA ASN A 217 15.34 -22.38 -15.68
C ASN A 217 16.27 -23.19 -14.77
N GLY A 218 16.75 -22.57 -13.69
CA GLY A 218 17.70 -23.17 -12.75
C GLY A 218 19.16 -23.14 -13.17
N ASN A 219 19.49 -22.67 -14.37
CA ASN A 219 20.86 -22.54 -14.87
C ASN A 219 21.48 -21.19 -14.45
N MET A 220 21.55 -20.93 -13.15
CA MET A 220 22.15 -19.72 -12.57
C MET A 220 22.82 -20.07 -11.26
N LYS A 221 24.05 -19.61 -11.06
CA LYS A 221 24.74 -19.75 -9.78
C LYS A 221 24.20 -18.74 -8.77
N VAL A 222 23.93 -19.20 -7.56
CA VAL A 222 23.51 -18.37 -6.43
C VAL A 222 24.73 -18.20 -5.54
N TRP A 223 25.23 -16.97 -5.46
CA TRP A 223 26.44 -16.62 -4.68
C TRP A 223 27.69 -17.46 -5.04
N GLY A 224 27.80 -17.88 -6.30
CA GLY A 224 28.95 -18.65 -6.81
C GLY A 224 28.79 -20.16 -6.72
N GLU A 225 27.78 -20.65 -6.02
CA GLU A 225 27.47 -22.08 -5.87
C GLU A 225 26.26 -22.48 -6.73
N ASP A 226 26.13 -23.78 -6.99
CA ASP A 226 24.99 -24.32 -7.70
C ASP A 226 23.74 -24.27 -6.78
N PRO A 227 22.62 -23.73 -7.27
CA PRO A 227 21.46 -23.47 -6.43
C PRO A 227 20.81 -24.78 -5.96
N PHE A 228 20.45 -24.85 -4.68
CA PHE A 228 19.55 -25.88 -4.20
C PHE A 228 18.11 -25.54 -4.60
N PHE A 229 17.41 -26.45 -5.28
CA PHE A 229 16.02 -26.21 -5.69
C PHE A 229 15.17 -27.48 -5.71
N ILE A 230 13.86 -27.28 -5.59
CA ILE A 230 12.85 -28.33 -5.60
C ILE A 230 12.03 -28.20 -6.88
N THR A 231 11.85 -29.31 -7.58
CA THR A 231 10.99 -29.39 -8.77
C THR A 231 9.56 -29.75 -8.36
N ALA A 232 8.66 -28.78 -8.35
CA ALA A 232 7.25 -28.96 -8.02
C ALA A 232 6.43 -29.28 -9.27
N LYS A 233 5.87 -30.50 -9.36
CA LYS A 233 4.97 -30.89 -10.45
C LYS A 233 3.54 -30.44 -10.16
N TYR A 234 2.85 -29.93 -11.17
CA TYR A 234 1.44 -29.52 -11.08
C TYR A 234 0.68 -29.88 -12.35
N ARG A 235 -0.63 -30.09 -12.23
CA ARG A 235 -1.51 -30.39 -13.36
C ARG A 235 -2.23 -29.12 -13.81
N ARG A 236 -2.14 -28.81 -15.10
CA ARG A 236 -2.89 -27.70 -15.72
C ARG A 236 -4.36 -28.09 -15.88
N LYS A 237 -5.24 -27.10 -16.04
CA LYS A 237 -6.68 -27.32 -16.30
C LYS A 237 -6.95 -28.20 -17.52
N ASN A 238 -6.02 -28.22 -18.47
CA ASN A 238 -6.08 -28.99 -19.71
C ASN A 238 -5.62 -30.46 -19.53
N GLY A 239 -5.22 -30.88 -18.33
CA GLY A 239 -4.73 -32.23 -18.04
C GLY A 239 -3.22 -32.42 -18.18
N GLU A 240 -2.52 -31.50 -18.84
CA GLU A 240 -1.05 -31.54 -18.98
C GLU A 240 -0.32 -31.42 -17.63
N ILE A 241 0.75 -32.20 -17.47
CA ILE A 241 1.64 -32.15 -16.32
C ILE A 241 2.76 -31.16 -16.63
N ALA A 242 2.88 -30.13 -15.81
CA ALA A 242 3.97 -29.15 -15.88
C ALA A 242 4.79 -29.16 -14.58
N ALA A 243 6.00 -28.61 -14.62
CA ALA A 243 6.88 -28.50 -13.47
C ALA A 243 7.35 -27.06 -13.27
N ASN A 244 7.38 -26.61 -12.01
CA ASN A 244 7.92 -25.31 -11.60
C ASN A 244 9.13 -25.53 -10.68
N LEU A 245 10.16 -24.70 -10.86
CA LEU A 245 11.34 -24.71 -10.02
C LEU A 245 11.16 -23.77 -8.83
N LEU A 246 11.36 -24.29 -7.63
CA LEU A 246 11.31 -23.55 -6.38
C LEU A 246 12.72 -23.48 -5.81
N LEU A 247 13.29 -22.27 -5.77
CA LEU A 247 14.58 -22.04 -5.14
C LEU A 247 14.48 -22.38 -3.65
N GLY A 248 15.31 -23.31 -3.21
CA GLY A 248 15.46 -23.69 -1.81
C GLY A 248 16.54 -22.84 -1.14
N LYS A 249 16.63 -22.98 0.18
CA LYS A 249 17.66 -22.34 1.00
C LYS A 249 18.81 -23.32 1.23
#